data_AF-A0A327H415-F1
#
_entry.id   AF-A0A327H415-F1
#
_cell.length_a   1.000
_cell.length_b   1.000
_cell.length_c   1.000
_cell.angle_alpha   90.00
_cell.angle_beta   90.00
_cell.angle_gamma   90.00
#
_symmetry.space_group_name_H-M   'P 1'
#
loop_
_entity.id
_entity.type
_entity.pdbx_description
1 polymer ?
#
loop_
_entity_poly.entity_id
_entity_poly.type
_entity_poly.pdbx_seq_one_letter_code
_entity_poly.pdbx_strand_id
1 'polypeptide(L)'
;MVDVTLSVEDIQLIQWIQAAQDKGITLEEWLIYSANSNSENKDKQIESPSTEIGILSGLAERAWDRRAKAGDSLAEREMGNRNFLRLDSIRGEPVIGANIGRLENEMLPSGLLRLLPMKHALRLLWSLTNGTKRSLPDGTLREAMNQMLKLNGQKLAEEDNQFGRGRGERLAAGFSHLDDSARGRAVNWMIGSPGGSTKLSAMEIIGWSTKDSEGYRLTPHGLDLAKLPNPILDRDLPHEGPFSPLERTLILDSIHHRLPMEWNIMRTLIDGMRGGAVGNERLDARMKRKFGDGTTFNWTNSILQLRRVAAVTRMSELGLVIRRRDGRKTLSELSEDAINIIEFTESGPE
;
A
#
# COMPACT_ATOMS: atom_id res chain seq x y z
N MET A 1 23.11 -9.32 -14.72
CA MET A 1 22.66 -8.10 -14.01
C MET A 1 23.72 -7.78 -13.00
N VAL A 2 24.26 -6.57 -13.04
CA VAL A 2 25.10 -6.05 -11.96
C VAL A 2 24.11 -5.39 -11.01
N ASP A 3 23.89 -5.96 -9.82
CA ASP A 3 23.14 -5.28 -8.78
C ASP A 3 23.98 -4.11 -8.29
N VAL A 4 23.61 -2.91 -8.72
CA VAL A 4 24.21 -1.68 -8.22
C VAL A 4 23.41 -1.24 -7.01
N THR A 5 23.99 -1.41 -5.82
CA THR A 5 23.41 -0.90 -4.58
C THR A 5 23.90 0.53 -4.39
N LEU A 6 23.00 1.50 -4.58
CA LEU A 6 23.25 2.91 -4.26
C LEU A 6 22.99 3.13 -2.77
N SER A 7 24.02 3.51 -2.02
CA SER A 7 23.86 4.04 -0.67
C SER A 7 23.60 5.54 -0.78
N VAL A 8 22.43 5.96 -0.31
CA VAL A 8 21.95 7.34 -0.39
C VAL A 8 21.34 7.67 0.96
N GLU A 9 21.51 8.91 1.41
CA GLU A 9 20.83 9.39 2.63
C GLU A 9 19.32 9.38 2.41
N ASP A 10 18.55 9.02 3.44
CA ASP A 10 17.08 8.88 3.35
C ASP A 10 16.41 10.14 2.78
N ILE A 11 16.92 11.33 3.14
CA ILE A 11 16.42 12.63 2.66
C ILE A 11 16.53 12.72 1.14
N GLN A 12 17.68 12.35 0.58
CA GLN A 12 17.94 12.44 -0.85
C GLN A 12 17.19 11.36 -1.64
N LEU A 13 17.03 10.16 -1.07
CA LEU A 13 16.17 9.13 -1.67
C LEU A 13 14.72 9.61 -1.78
N ILE A 14 14.21 10.28 -0.75
CA ILE A 14 12.84 10.81 -0.73
C ILE A 14 12.67 11.96 -1.73
N GLN A 15 13.64 12.88 -1.84
CA GLN A 15 13.67 13.93 -2.88
C GLN A 15 13.47 13.34 -4.27
N TRP A 16 14.22 12.27 -4.56
CA TRP A 16 14.15 11.60 -5.85
C TRP A 16 12.80 10.94 -6.08
N ILE A 17 12.22 10.34 -5.04
CA ILE A 17 10.89 9.74 -5.15
C ILE A 17 9.85 10.81 -5.44
N GLN A 18 9.79 11.92 -4.69
CA GLN A 18 8.83 12.99 -4.95
C GLN A 18 8.99 13.62 -6.34
N ALA A 19 10.23 13.83 -6.79
CA ALA A 19 10.48 14.34 -8.14
C ALA A 19 10.06 13.33 -9.23
N ALA A 20 10.16 12.02 -8.96
CA ALA A 20 9.57 10.99 -9.80
C ALA A 20 8.02 11.04 -9.76
N GLN A 21 7.45 11.35 -8.58
CA GLN A 21 6.02 11.52 -8.40
C GLN A 21 5.41 12.64 -9.19
N ASP A 22 6.02 13.82 -9.15
CA ASP A 22 5.59 15.00 -9.89
C ASP A 22 5.62 14.76 -11.41
N LYS A 23 6.58 13.97 -11.88
CA LYS A 23 6.71 13.58 -13.30
C LYS A 23 5.83 12.39 -13.67
N GLY A 24 5.23 11.72 -12.69
CA GLY A 24 4.42 10.53 -12.90
C GLY A 24 5.19 9.34 -13.47
N ILE A 25 6.48 9.19 -13.14
CA ILE A 25 7.37 8.09 -13.54
C ILE A 25 7.88 7.35 -12.29
N THR A 26 8.54 6.20 -12.45
CA THR A 26 9.12 5.44 -11.32
C THR A 26 10.40 6.12 -10.82
N LEU A 27 10.80 5.86 -9.56
CA LEU A 27 12.09 6.33 -9.03
C LEU A 27 13.26 5.89 -9.94
N GLU A 28 13.21 4.65 -10.43
CA GLU A 28 14.23 4.10 -11.32
C GLU A 28 14.28 4.86 -12.65
N GLU A 29 13.14 5.10 -13.29
CA GLU A 29 13.06 5.93 -14.50
C GLU A 29 13.49 7.37 -14.25
N TRP A 30 13.19 7.93 -13.09
CA TRP A 30 13.65 9.27 -12.72
C TRP A 30 15.16 9.31 -12.54
N LEU A 31 15.75 8.30 -11.89
CA LEU A 31 17.20 8.18 -11.73
C LEU A 31 17.89 8.01 -13.08
N ILE A 32 17.32 7.18 -13.95
CA ILE A 32 17.78 7.02 -15.33
C ILE A 32 17.64 8.34 -16.09
N TYR A 33 16.50 9.03 -16.00
CA TYR A 33 16.28 10.33 -16.64
C TYR A 33 17.31 11.36 -16.16
N SER A 34 17.50 11.47 -14.84
CA SER A 34 18.45 12.39 -14.19
C SER A 34 19.89 12.07 -14.60
N ALA A 35 20.27 10.79 -14.61
CA ALA A 35 21.57 10.32 -15.07
C ALA A 35 21.77 10.51 -16.58
N ASN A 36 20.71 10.37 -17.39
CA ASN A 36 20.73 10.56 -18.84
C ASN A 36 20.77 12.03 -19.25
N SER A 37 20.11 12.93 -18.51
CA SER A 37 20.33 14.38 -18.64
C SER A 37 21.76 14.79 -18.29
N ASN A 38 22.49 13.96 -17.53
CA ASN A 38 23.92 14.11 -17.28
C ASN A 38 24.81 13.29 -18.24
N SER A 39 24.24 12.47 -19.12
CA SER A 39 24.98 11.54 -19.98
C SER A 39 24.49 11.48 -21.44
N GLU A 40 24.12 12.63 -22.03
CA GLU A 40 24.14 12.87 -23.49
C GLU A 40 25.57 12.77 -24.09
N ASN A 41 26.37 11.84 -23.60
CA ASN A 41 27.70 11.50 -24.06
C ASN A 41 27.98 10.02 -23.72
N LYS A 42 27.29 9.09 -24.39
CA LYS A 42 27.91 8.03 -25.22
C LYS A 42 26.94 6.87 -25.48
N ASP A 43 26.85 6.56 -26.76
CA ASP A 43 25.95 5.60 -27.41
C ASP A 43 26.37 4.13 -27.25
N LYS A 44 25.35 3.27 -27.16
CA LYS A 44 25.05 2.01 -27.89
C LYS A 44 25.98 0.77 -27.86
N GLN A 45 25.36 -0.30 -27.31
CA GLN A 45 25.01 -1.62 -27.88
C GLN A 45 26.06 -2.49 -28.59
N ILE A 46 25.98 -3.82 -28.34
CA ILE A 46 25.86 -4.91 -29.35
C ILE A 46 25.41 -6.21 -28.64
N GLU A 47 24.52 -6.98 -29.30
CA GLU A 47 23.92 -8.24 -28.85
C GLU A 47 24.52 -9.52 -29.50
N SER A 48 24.20 -10.66 -28.85
CA SER A 48 23.74 -11.96 -29.40
C SER A 48 24.77 -13.04 -29.81
N PRO A 49 24.40 -14.34 -30.03
CA PRO A 49 23.21 -15.12 -29.64
C PRO A 49 23.52 -16.54 -29.06
N SER A 50 22.42 -17.29 -28.88
CA SER A 50 22.15 -18.64 -28.36
C SER A 50 22.63 -19.86 -29.15
N THR A 51 22.70 -21.02 -28.47
CA THR A 51 22.77 -22.36 -29.10
C THR A 51 21.74 -23.33 -28.50
N GLU A 52 21.01 -24.02 -29.39
CA GLU A 52 19.95 -25.00 -29.16
C GLU A 52 20.44 -26.34 -28.60
N ILE A 53 19.64 -27.00 -27.76
CA ILE A 53 19.74 -28.45 -27.49
C ILE A 53 18.32 -29.03 -27.42
N GLY A 54 18.00 -29.89 -28.38
CA GLY A 54 16.74 -30.63 -28.45
C GLY A 54 16.85 -32.11 -28.09
N ILE A 55 15.68 -32.72 -27.91
CA ILE A 55 15.36 -34.16 -28.06
C ILE A 55 15.39 -35.03 -26.77
N LEU A 56 15.30 -34.44 -25.56
CA LEU A 56 14.96 -35.16 -24.31
C LEU A 56 13.58 -34.78 -23.71
N SER A 57 12.81 -33.90 -24.37
CA SER A 57 11.69 -33.18 -23.76
C SER A 57 10.43 -34.00 -23.50
N GLY A 58 10.04 -34.93 -24.39
CA GLY A 58 8.68 -35.48 -24.40
C GLY A 58 8.26 -36.43 -23.26
N LEU A 59 9.20 -37.01 -22.52
CA LEU A 59 8.92 -37.89 -21.37
C LEU A 59 9.11 -37.17 -20.02
N ALA A 60 10.06 -36.23 -19.96
CA ALA A 60 10.21 -35.30 -18.85
C ALA A 60 9.02 -34.33 -18.79
N GLU A 61 8.55 -33.82 -19.93
CA GLU A 61 7.36 -32.94 -20.05
C GLU A 61 6.11 -33.56 -19.42
N ARG A 62 5.84 -34.85 -19.61
CA ARG A 62 4.61 -35.48 -19.07
C ARG A 62 4.65 -35.79 -17.58
N ALA A 63 5.85 -35.95 -17.01
CA ALA A 63 6.05 -36.10 -15.56
C ALA A 63 6.11 -34.71 -14.89
N TRP A 64 6.67 -33.73 -15.59
CA TRP A 64 6.68 -32.34 -15.19
C TRP A 64 5.26 -31.76 -15.23
N ASP A 65 4.44 -32.03 -16.24
CA ASP A 65 3.04 -31.59 -16.35
C ASP A 65 2.15 -32.06 -15.19
N ARG A 66 2.40 -33.24 -14.62
CA ARG A 66 1.63 -33.75 -13.46
C ARG A 66 2.10 -33.13 -12.15
N ARG A 67 3.41 -32.90 -11.99
CA ARG A 67 3.97 -32.14 -10.85
C ARG A 67 3.70 -30.64 -10.98
N ALA A 68 3.63 -30.12 -12.20
CA ALA A 68 3.23 -28.78 -12.55
C ALA A 68 1.76 -28.65 -12.19
N LYS A 69 0.83 -29.47 -12.70
CA LYS A 69 -0.59 -29.40 -12.27
C LYS A 69 -0.83 -29.55 -10.77
N ALA A 70 -0.12 -30.46 -10.08
CA ALA A 70 -0.20 -30.59 -8.63
C ALA A 70 0.46 -29.40 -7.90
N GLY A 71 1.54 -28.85 -8.44
CA GLY A 71 2.22 -27.65 -7.95
C GLY A 71 1.47 -26.36 -8.30
N ASP A 72 0.71 -26.34 -9.39
CA ASP A 72 -0.12 -25.25 -9.90
C ASP A 72 -1.39 -25.19 -9.06
N SER A 73 -2.00 -26.33 -8.74
CA SER A 73 -3.12 -26.38 -7.80
C SER A 73 -2.71 -26.11 -6.35
N LEU A 74 -1.44 -26.36 -5.97
CA LEU A 74 -0.89 -25.94 -4.68
C LEU A 74 -0.48 -24.46 -4.70
N ALA A 75 0.05 -23.95 -5.81
CA ALA A 75 0.35 -22.54 -6.03
C ALA A 75 -0.92 -21.69 -6.18
N GLU A 76 -2.02 -22.23 -6.71
CA GLU A 76 -3.35 -21.65 -6.73
C GLU A 76 -3.95 -21.62 -5.31
N ARG A 77 -3.69 -22.63 -4.48
CA ARG A 77 -4.13 -22.66 -3.07
C ARG A 77 -3.30 -21.78 -2.14
N GLU A 78 -2.02 -21.59 -2.47
CA GLU A 78 -1.10 -20.71 -1.76
C GLU A 78 -0.97 -19.33 -2.43
N MET A 79 -1.80 -19.03 -3.42
CA MET A 79 -1.76 -17.76 -4.14
C MET A 79 -2.05 -16.62 -3.15
N GLY A 80 -1.10 -15.70 -3.05
CA GLY A 80 -1.17 -14.60 -2.08
C GLY A 80 -0.78 -14.95 -0.64
N ASN A 81 -0.27 -16.15 -0.38
CA ASN A 81 0.47 -16.42 0.86
C ASN A 81 1.66 -15.45 0.99
N ARG A 82 2.00 -15.02 2.19
CA ARG A 82 3.08 -14.09 2.50
C ARG A 82 4.40 -14.45 1.81
N ASN A 83 4.76 -15.72 1.72
CA ASN A 83 5.98 -16.15 1.00
C ASN A 83 5.95 -15.74 -0.47
N PHE A 84 4.80 -15.85 -1.14
CA PHE A 84 4.62 -15.43 -2.54
C PHE A 84 4.68 -13.89 -2.73
N LEU A 85 4.51 -13.13 -1.64
CA LEU A 85 4.51 -11.67 -1.66
C LEU A 85 5.88 -11.07 -1.30
N ARG A 86 6.87 -11.89 -0.93
CA ARG A 86 8.21 -11.43 -0.59
C ARG A 86 8.98 -10.97 -1.82
N LEU A 87 9.86 -9.98 -1.62
CA LEU A 87 10.74 -9.44 -2.67
C LEU A 87 11.50 -10.52 -3.44
N ASP A 88 12.13 -11.44 -2.70
CA ASP A 88 12.96 -12.51 -3.23
C ASP A 88 12.19 -13.51 -4.12
N SER A 89 10.87 -13.52 -3.97
CA SER A 89 9.96 -14.44 -4.64
C SER A 89 9.31 -13.81 -5.87
N ILE A 90 9.27 -12.48 -5.95
CA ILE A 90 8.76 -11.77 -7.12
C ILE A 90 9.85 -11.71 -8.19
N ARG A 91 9.50 -12.12 -9.41
CA ARG A 91 10.38 -12.05 -10.57
C ARG A 91 9.84 -11.00 -11.54
N GLY A 92 10.72 -10.44 -12.36
CA GLY A 92 10.42 -9.60 -13.53
C GLY A 92 9.68 -8.29 -13.27
N GLU A 93 9.49 -7.53 -14.34
CA GLU A 93 8.90 -6.19 -14.30
C GLU A 93 7.37 -6.25 -14.34
N PRO A 94 6.68 -5.44 -13.53
CA PRO A 94 5.22 -5.37 -13.55
C PRO A 94 4.73 -4.65 -14.81
N VAL A 95 3.44 -4.78 -15.07
CA VAL A 95 2.76 -3.92 -16.04
C VAL A 95 2.37 -2.63 -15.34
N ILE A 96 2.95 -1.53 -15.84
CA ILE A 96 2.70 -0.19 -15.33
C ILE A 96 1.58 0.46 -16.14
N GLY A 97 0.65 1.13 -15.44
CA GLY A 97 -0.38 1.98 -16.02
C GLY A 97 -0.20 3.45 -15.65
N ALA A 98 -1.02 4.31 -16.25
CA ALA A 98 -0.93 5.75 -16.04
C ALA A 98 -1.24 6.15 -14.58
N ASN A 99 -0.52 7.18 -14.11
CA ASN A 99 -0.86 7.85 -12.87
C ASN A 99 -2.18 8.61 -12.99
N ILE A 100 -3.05 8.41 -12.01
CA ILE A 100 -4.22 9.28 -11.83
C ILE A 100 -3.72 10.56 -11.15
N GLY A 101 -4.19 11.75 -11.55
CA GLY A 101 -3.74 13.01 -10.93
C GLY A 101 -4.23 13.22 -9.50
N ARG A 102 -4.07 14.45 -9.00
CA ARG A 102 -4.59 14.91 -7.71
C ARG A 102 -6.13 14.91 -7.69
N LEU A 103 -6.73 14.50 -6.57
CA LEU A 103 -8.18 14.33 -6.40
C LEU A 103 -8.67 15.18 -5.22
N GLU A 104 -9.04 16.44 -5.48
CA GLU A 104 -9.34 17.44 -4.44
C GLU A 104 -10.38 17.00 -3.39
N ASN A 105 -11.43 16.30 -3.82
CA ASN A 105 -12.59 15.98 -2.99
C ASN A 105 -12.68 14.49 -2.61
N GLU A 106 -11.75 13.67 -3.09
CA GLU A 106 -11.76 12.23 -2.78
C GLU A 106 -11.13 11.96 -1.42
N MET A 107 -11.56 10.87 -0.81
CA MET A 107 -11.09 10.42 0.49
C MET A 107 -11.02 8.90 0.48
N LEU A 108 -10.12 8.35 1.30
CA LEU A 108 -10.08 6.91 1.48
C LEU A 108 -11.40 6.40 2.07
N PRO A 109 -11.88 5.21 1.70
CA PRO A 109 -13.12 4.66 2.25
C PRO A 109 -13.07 4.59 3.78
N SER A 110 -14.11 5.07 4.47
CA SER A 110 -14.13 5.08 5.95
C SER A 110 -14.14 3.69 6.58
N GLY A 111 -14.52 2.65 5.83
CA GLY A 111 -14.42 1.25 6.25
C GLY A 111 -13.00 0.66 6.11
N LEU A 112 -12.13 1.30 5.32
CA LEU A 112 -10.73 0.91 5.19
C LEU A 112 -9.92 1.56 6.32
N LEU A 113 -9.89 0.88 7.46
CA LEU A 113 -9.25 1.37 8.68
C LEU A 113 -7.73 1.15 8.71
N ARG A 114 -7.23 0.20 7.91
CA ARG A 114 -5.83 -0.21 7.88
C ARG A 114 -5.30 -0.26 6.45
N LEU A 115 -4.04 0.08 6.26
CA LEU A 115 -3.33 0.21 5.01
C LEU A 115 -2.39 -0.97 4.74
N LEU A 116 -1.95 -1.72 5.76
CA LEU A 116 -1.07 -2.89 5.55
C LEU A 116 -1.61 -3.90 4.53
N PRO A 117 -2.93 -4.20 4.48
CA PRO A 117 -3.48 -5.06 3.43
C PRO A 117 -3.28 -4.51 2.01
N MET A 118 -3.26 -3.19 1.83
CA MET A 118 -3.01 -2.59 0.51
C MET A 118 -1.57 -2.81 0.06
N LYS A 119 -0.58 -2.73 0.96
CA LYS A 119 0.81 -3.09 0.62
C LYS A 119 0.92 -4.55 0.17
N HIS A 120 0.20 -5.46 0.81
CA HIS A 120 0.13 -6.86 0.38
C HIS A 120 -0.56 -6.99 -0.99
N ALA A 121 -1.61 -6.20 -1.25
CA ALA A 121 -2.30 -6.18 -2.53
C ALA A 121 -1.41 -5.65 -3.67
N LEU A 122 -0.55 -4.66 -3.41
CA LEU A 122 0.42 -4.17 -4.41
C LEU A 122 1.43 -5.26 -4.79
N ARG A 123 1.97 -5.97 -3.79
CA ARG A 123 2.85 -7.13 -4.02
C ARG A 123 2.14 -8.20 -4.82
N LEU A 124 0.91 -8.53 -4.46
CA LEU A 124 0.11 -9.53 -5.17
C LEU A 124 -0.11 -9.14 -6.63
N LEU A 125 -0.47 -7.87 -6.89
CA LEU A 125 -0.68 -7.37 -8.24
C LEU A 125 0.61 -7.42 -9.07
N TRP A 126 1.76 -7.07 -8.50
CA TRP A 126 3.06 -7.23 -9.16
C TRP A 126 3.31 -8.70 -9.50
N SER A 127 3.22 -9.61 -8.52
CA SER A 127 3.50 -11.03 -8.73
C SER A 127 2.65 -11.65 -9.83
N LEU A 128 1.37 -11.26 -9.92
CA LEU A 128 0.42 -11.81 -10.89
C LEU A 128 0.54 -11.18 -12.29
N THR A 129 0.96 -9.92 -12.41
CA THR A 129 1.10 -9.25 -13.71
C THR A 129 2.41 -9.58 -14.42
N ASN A 130 3.44 -10.00 -13.68
CA ASN A 130 4.73 -10.41 -14.26
C ASN A 130 4.59 -11.56 -15.29
N GLY A 131 3.67 -12.51 -15.06
CA GLY A 131 3.49 -13.66 -15.95
C GLY A 131 2.76 -13.36 -17.26
N THR A 132 1.96 -12.30 -17.30
CA THR A 132 1.02 -12.05 -18.41
C THR A 132 1.42 -10.87 -19.30
N LYS A 133 2.29 -9.97 -18.82
CA LYS A 133 2.61 -8.68 -19.47
C LYS A 133 1.36 -7.90 -19.89
N ARG A 134 0.21 -8.16 -19.24
CA ARG A 134 -1.09 -7.51 -19.46
C ARG A 134 -1.71 -7.13 -18.13
N SER A 135 -2.76 -6.31 -18.18
CA SER A 135 -3.55 -6.02 -16.98
C SER A 135 -4.11 -7.30 -16.36
N LEU A 136 -4.28 -7.29 -15.04
CA LEU A 136 -4.89 -8.41 -14.34
C LEU A 136 -6.42 -8.28 -14.33
N PRO A 137 -7.19 -9.26 -14.86
CA PRO A 137 -8.64 -9.20 -14.87
C PRO A 137 -9.26 -9.10 -13.46
N ASP A 138 -10.40 -8.40 -13.33
CA ASP A 138 -11.05 -8.15 -12.03
C ASP A 138 -11.36 -9.42 -11.25
N GLY A 139 -11.94 -10.42 -11.90
CA GLY A 139 -12.28 -11.69 -11.26
C GLY A 139 -11.06 -12.41 -10.68
N THR A 140 -9.96 -12.43 -11.44
CA THR A 140 -8.70 -13.06 -11.02
C THR A 140 -8.08 -12.32 -9.84
N LEU A 141 -7.98 -10.99 -9.90
CA LEU A 141 -7.43 -10.20 -8.79
C LEU A 141 -8.27 -10.34 -7.54
N ARG A 142 -9.61 -10.29 -7.67
CA ARG A 142 -10.54 -10.37 -6.54
C ARG A 142 -10.47 -11.70 -5.82
N GLU A 143 -10.36 -12.81 -6.55
CA GLU A 143 -10.17 -14.13 -5.95
C GLU A 143 -8.84 -14.21 -5.21
N ALA A 144 -7.74 -13.83 -5.88
CA ALA A 144 -6.41 -13.84 -5.29
C ALA A 144 -6.31 -12.94 -4.05
N MET A 145 -6.94 -11.75 -4.07
CA MET A 145 -6.99 -10.85 -2.91
C MET A 145 -7.78 -11.45 -1.75
N ASN A 146 -8.91 -12.13 -2.01
CA ASN A 146 -9.67 -12.80 -0.96
C ASN A 146 -8.83 -13.88 -0.27
N GLN A 147 -8.09 -14.67 -1.05
CA GLN A 147 -7.20 -15.70 -0.50
C GLN A 147 -6.03 -15.07 0.28
N MET A 148 -5.37 -14.07 -0.30
CA MET A 148 -4.31 -13.29 0.35
C MET A 148 -4.74 -12.75 1.71
N LEU A 149 -5.92 -12.12 1.76
CA LEU A 149 -6.45 -11.55 3.00
C LEU A 149 -6.71 -12.62 4.07
N LYS A 150 -7.24 -13.77 3.66
CA LYS A 150 -7.51 -14.89 4.56
C LYS A 150 -6.21 -15.49 5.11
N LEU A 151 -5.31 -15.91 4.25
CA LEU A 151 -4.07 -16.60 4.61
C LEU A 151 -3.15 -15.72 5.47
N ASN A 152 -2.91 -14.49 5.01
CA ASN A 152 -2.00 -13.59 5.71
C ASN A 152 -2.62 -13.06 7.00
N GLY A 153 -3.93 -12.80 7.02
CA GLY A 153 -4.60 -12.39 8.25
C GLY A 153 -4.59 -13.49 9.32
N GLN A 154 -4.71 -14.76 8.95
CA GLN A 154 -4.56 -15.89 9.90
C GLN A 154 -3.16 -15.94 10.49
N LYS A 155 -2.12 -15.91 9.64
CA LYS A 155 -0.71 -15.90 10.09
C LYS A 155 -0.41 -14.70 11.00
N LEU A 156 -0.86 -13.51 10.63
CA LEU A 156 -0.68 -12.30 11.45
C LEU A 156 -1.44 -12.38 12.77
N ALA A 157 -2.57 -13.07 12.83
CA ALA A 157 -3.32 -13.23 14.08
C ALA A 157 -2.59 -14.15 15.06
N GLU A 158 -1.91 -15.18 14.56
CA GLU A 158 -1.02 -16.04 15.34
C GLU A 158 0.16 -15.23 15.90
N GLU A 159 0.82 -14.43 15.05
CA GLU A 159 1.90 -13.53 15.47
C GLU A 159 1.39 -12.48 16.49
N ASP A 160 0.22 -11.88 16.27
CA ASP A 160 -0.40 -10.95 17.22
C ASP A 160 -0.62 -11.57 18.60
N ASN A 161 -1.02 -12.84 18.65
CA ASN A 161 -1.17 -13.57 19.91
C ASN A 161 0.20 -13.90 20.53
N GLN A 162 1.18 -14.33 19.72
CA GLN A 162 2.53 -14.65 20.16
C GLN A 162 3.23 -13.44 20.80
N PHE A 163 3.07 -12.26 20.22
CA PHE A 163 3.65 -11.00 20.72
C PHE A 163 2.74 -10.25 21.69
N GLY A 164 1.57 -10.81 22.06
CA GLY A 164 0.66 -10.23 23.05
C GLY A 164 0.04 -8.88 22.64
N ARG A 165 -0.14 -8.62 21.33
CA ARG A 165 -0.63 -7.33 20.84
C ARG A 165 -2.04 -7.02 21.31
N GLY A 166 -2.24 -5.80 21.82
CA GLY A 166 -3.55 -5.30 22.21
C GLY A 166 -4.49 -5.16 21.00
N ARG A 167 -5.81 -5.12 21.22
CA ARG A 167 -6.82 -5.03 20.13
C ARG A 167 -6.55 -3.90 19.12
N GLY A 168 -5.99 -2.77 19.57
CA GLY A 168 -5.66 -1.62 18.73
C GLY A 168 -4.34 -1.71 17.98
N GLU A 169 -3.51 -2.71 18.29
CA GLU A 169 -2.15 -2.89 17.77
C GLU A 169 -2.05 -4.12 16.85
N ARG A 170 -3.10 -4.95 16.83
CA ARG A 170 -3.16 -6.16 16.00
C ARG A 170 -2.98 -5.85 14.53
N LEU A 171 -1.98 -6.48 13.91
CA LEU A 171 -1.68 -6.38 12.48
C LEU A 171 -2.78 -7.07 11.65
N ALA A 172 -3.34 -8.17 12.16
CA ALA A 172 -4.37 -8.94 11.46
C ALA A 172 -5.72 -8.22 11.32
N ALA A 173 -5.93 -7.12 12.06
CA ALA A 173 -7.21 -6.42 12.13
C ALA A 173 -7.65 -5.84 10.77
N GLY A 174 -6.71 -5.49 9.89
CA GLY A 174 -7.01 -4.98 8.55
C GLY A 174 -7.44 -6.07 7.55
N PHE A 175 -7.18 -7.33 7.84
CA PHE A 175 -7.28 -8.42 6.86
C PHE A 175 -8.66 -9.07 6.81
N SER A 176 -9.53 -8.82 7.79
CA SER A 176 -10.89 -9.40 7.86
C SER A 176 -10.92 -10.93 7.67
N HIS A 177 -9.89 -11.63 8.15
CA HIS A 177 -9.66 -13.04 7.83
C HIS A 177 -10.67 -14.02 8.44
N LEU A 178 -11.45 -13.57 9.43
CA LEU A 178 -12.43 -14.41 10.14
C LEU A 178 -13.83 -14.42 9.52
N ASP A 179 -14.15 -13.46 8.65
CA ASP A 179 -15.50 -13.29 8.09
C ASP A 179 -15.42 -13.01 6.58
N ASP A 180 -16.00 -13.91 5.79
CA ASP A 180 -16.05 -13.82 4.33
C ASP A 180 -16.79 -12.56 3.86
N SER A 181 -17.84 -12.13 4.57
CA SER A 181 -18.58 -10.91 4.26
C SER A 181 -17.72 -9.66 4.49
N ALA A 182 -17.06 -9.57 5.65
CA ALA A 182 -16.12 -8.49 5.94
C ALA A 182 -14.94 -8.47 4.96
N ARG A 183 -14.41 -9.64 4.57
CA ARG A 183 -13.32 -9.75 3.59
C ARG A 183 -13.76 -9.29 2.20
N GLY A 184 -14.94 -9.70 1.74
CA GLY A 184 -15.52 -9.20 0.49
C GLY A 184 -15.67 -7.68 0.48
N ARG A 185 -16.11 -7.07 1.60
CA ARG A 185 -16.14 -5.61 1.75
C ARG A 185 -14.75 -4.97 1.70
N ALA A 186 -13.75 -5.59 2.34
CA ALA A 186 -12.38 -5.10 2.31
C ALA A 186 -11.81 -5.10 0.88
N VAL A 187 -12.04 -6.17 0.13
CA VAL A 187 -11.65 -6.24 -1.30
C VAL A 187 -12.38 -5.16 -2.10
N ASN A 188 -13.68 -4.94 -1.87
CA ASN A 188 -14.43 -3.88 -2.54
C ASN A 188 -13.92 -2.48 -2.20
N TRP A 189 -13.43 -2.23 -0.98
CA TRP A 189 -12.81 -0.94 -0.66
C TRP A 189 -11.47 -0.79 -1.38
N MET A 190 -10.66 -1.85 -1.44
CA MET A 190 -9.32 -1.78 -2.03
C MET A 190 -9.32 -1.65 -3.56
N ILE A 191 -10.13 -2.46 -4.26
CA ILE A 191 -10.15 -2.52 -5.74
C ILE A 191 -11.51 -2.17 -6.36
N GLY A 192 -12.50 -1.77 -5.56
CA GLY A 192 -13.82 -1.37 -6.07
C GLY A 192 -14.81 -2.53 -6.20
N SER A 193 -16.08 -2.20 -6.43
CA SER A 193 -17.16 -3.17 -6.59
C SER A 193 -17.07 -3.93 -7.92
N PRO A 194 -17.56 -5.19 -7.97
CA PRO A 194 -17.64 -5.96 -9.22
C PRO A 194 -18.45 -5.21 -10.29
N GLY A 195 -18.13 -5.43 -11.57
CA GLY A 195 -18.90 -4.88 -12.69
C GLY A 195 -18.55 -3.45 -13.10
N GLY A 196 -17.47 -2.88 -12.58
CA GLY A 196 -16.99 -1.55 -12.97
C GLY A 196 -17.87 -0.45 -12.39
N SER A 197 -17.61 -0.09 -11.13
CA SER A 197 -18.15 1.17 -10.61
C SER A 197 -17.43 2.34 -11.27
N THR A 198 -18.14 3.42 -11.55
CA THR A 198 -17.53 4.72 -11.89
C THR A 198 -16.77 5.32 -10.71
N LYS A 199 -16.98 4.80 -9.51
CA LYS A 199 -16.27 5.22 -8.31
C LYS A 199 -14.93 4.52 -8.21
N LEU A 200 -13.87 5.32 -8.11
CA LEU A 200 -12.50 4.87 -7.91
C LEU A 200 -12.38 4.07 -6.59
N SER A 201 -11.56 3.03 -6.63
CA SER A 201 -11.20 2.23 -5.47
C SER A 201 -10.15 2.91 -4.59
N ALA A 202 -9.89 2.40 -3.38
CA ALA A 202 -8.88 2.99 -2.51
C ALA A 202 -7.48 2.96 -3.13
N MET A 203 -7.11 1.88 -3.83
CA MET A 203 -5.80 1.77 -4.50
C MET A 203 -5.68 2.74 -5.68
N GLU A 204 -6.78 3.05 -6.38
CA GLU A 204 -6.81 4.07 -7.45
C GLU A 204 -6.79 5.49 -6.90
N ILE A 205 -7.58 5.78 -5.87
CA ILE A 205 -7.68 7.10 -5.24
C ILE A 205 -6.31 7.53 -4.67
N ILE A 206 -5.64 6.63 -3.93
CA ILE A 206 -4.30 6.89 -3.41
C ILE A 206 -3.20 6.80 -4.48
N GLY A 207 -3.53 6.35 -5.69
CA GLY A 207 -2.61 6.38 -6.82
C GLY A 207 -1.64 5.23 -6.93
N TRP A 208 -1.92 4.09 -6.32
CA TRP A 208 -1.04 2.92 -6.38
C TRP A 208 -1.47 1.90 -7.43
N SER A 209 -2.70 1.99 -7.93
CA SER A 209 -3.15 1.19 -9.07
C SER A 209 -3.97 2.03 -10.04
N THR A 210 -4.11 1.51 -11.24
CA THR A 210 -5.07 2.02 -12.23
C THR A 210 -5.79 0.86 -12.89
N LYS A 211 -6.94 1.15 -13.50
CA LYS A 211 -7.78 0.17 -14.18
C LYS A 211 -8.02 0.59 -15.62
N ASP A 212 -7.73 -0.32 -16.55
CA ASP A 212 -8.04 -0.15 -17.97
C ASP A 212 -9.11 -1.17 -18.43
N SER A 213 -9.31 -1.26 -19.75
CA SER A 213 -10.28 -2.20 -20.34
C SER A 213 -9.93 -3.68 -20.12
N GLU A 214 -8.67 -4.00 -19.85
CA GLU A 214 -8.20 -5.37 -19.62
C GLU A 214 -8.18 -5.73 -18.12
N GLY A 215 -8.04 -4.75 -17.23
CA GLY A 215 -8.07 -4.95 -15.79
C GLY A 215 -7.18 -4.00 -15.00
N TYR A 216 -6.57 -4.50 -13.92
CA TYR A 216 -5.76 -3.71 -12.99
C TYR A 216 -4.28 -3.73 -13.32
N ARG A 217 -3.61 -2.60 -13.09
CA ARG A 217 -2.16 -2.40 -13.21
C ARG A 217 -1.65 -1.61 -12.02
N LEU A 218 -0.36 -1.77 -11.71
CA LEU A 218 0.32 -0.83 -10.82
C LEU A 218 0.54 0.49 -11.54
N THR A 219 0.48 1.58 -10.80
CA THR A 219 1.08 2.85 -11.25
C THR A 219 2.57 2.85 -10.91
N PRO A 220 3.35 3.81 -11.41
CA PRO A 220 4.72 4.02 -10.94
C PRO A 220 4.82 4.14 -9.41
N HIS A 221 3.91 4.88 -8.77
CA HIS A 221 3.91 5.08 -7.30
C HIS A 221 3.57 3.81 -6.55
N GLY A 222 2.62 3.04 -7.09
CA GLY A 222 2.30 1.73 -6.56
C GLY A 222 3.46 0.77 -6.68
N LEU A 223 4.24 0.84 -7.76
CA LEU A 223 5.42 0.03 -7.95
C LEU A 223 6.56 0.44 -7.01
N ASP A 224 6.85 1.73 -6.87
CA ASP A 224 7.89 2.21 -5.95
C ASP A 224 7.58 1.78 -4.53
N LEU A 225 6.34 1.99 -4.07
CA LEU A 225 5.91 1.48 -2.77
C LEU A 225 5.96 -0.05 -2.73
N ALA A 226 5.57 -0.75 -3.81
CA ALA A 226 5.66 -2.20 -3.86
C ALA A 226 7.09 -2.66 -3.68
N LYS A 227 8.09 -2.09 -4.38
CA LYS A 227 9.53 -2.46 -4.35
C LYS A 227 10.17 -2.33 -2.95
N LEU A 228 9.68 -1.45 -2.08
CA LEU A 228 10.26 -1.28 -0.76
C LEU A 228 10.18 -2.55 0.13
N PRO A 229 11.26 -2.91 0.84
CA PRO A 229 11.21 -3.96 1.85
C PRO A 229 10.23 -3.62 2.97
N ASN A 230 9.37 -4.58 3.32
CA ASN A 230 8.39 -4.42 4.37
C ASN A 230 8.81 -5.20 5.63
N PRO A 231 8.72 -4.61 6.85
CA PRO A 231 9.08 -5.29 8.10
C PRO A 231 8.33 -6.60 8.31
N ILE A 232 7.07 -6.64 7.91
CA ILE A 232 6.20 -7.80 8.05
C ILE A 232 6.50 -8.79 6.93
N LEU A 233 6.35 -8.42 5.65
CA LEU A 233 6.45 -9.38 4.56
C LEU A 233 7.84 -10.02 4.44
N ASP A 234 8.88 -9.18 4.42
CA ASP A 234 10.20 -9.57 3.92
C ASP A 234 11.18 -9.93 5.02
N ARG A 235 11.09 -9.27 6.20
CA ARG A 235 12.09 -9.41 7.27
C ARG A 235 11.61 -10.22 8.47
N ASP A 236 10.31 -10.53 8.54
CA ASP A 236 9.70 -11.18 9.70
C ASP A 236 10.00 -10.45 11.03
N LEU A 237 9.95 -9.11 11.01
CA LEU A 237 10.18 -8.24 12.16
C LEU A 237 8.88 -7.56 12.61
N PRO A 238 7.91 -8.32 13.15
CA PRO A 238 6.58 -7.79 13.44
C PRO A 238 6.56 -6.82 14.64
N HIS A 239 7.66 -6.71 15.39
CA HIS A 239 7.82 -5.75 16.48
C HIS A 239 8.14 -4.33 15.97
N GLU A 240 8.62 -4.16 14.73
CA GLU A 240 8.92 -2.85 14.14
C GLU A 240 7.69 -2.14 13.57
N GLY A 241 6.52 -2.79 13.63
CA GLY A 241 5.27 -2.26 13.10
C GLY A 241 5.03 -2.61 11.62
N PRO A 242 3.92 -2.11 11.05
CA PRO A 242 3.43 -2.53 9.74
C PRO A 242 4.26 -1.98 8.56
N PHE A 243 4.99 -0.88 8.76
CA PHE A 243 5.68 -0.14 7.71
C PHE A 243 7.04 0.38 8.17
N SER A 244 8.03 0.25 7.30
CA SER A 244 9.33 0.91 7.45
C SER A 244 9.19 2.45 7.39
N PRO A 245 10.19 3.22 7.87
CA PRO A 245 10.17 4.68 7.76
C PRO A 245 10.00 5.19 6.32
N LEU A 246 10.65 4.55 5.36
CA LEU A 246 10.56 4.91 3.94
C LEU A 246 9.17 4.60 3.36
N GLU A 247 8.58 3.44 3.68
CA GLU A 247 7.20 3.13 3.29
C GLU A 247 6.20 4.14 3.87
N ARG A 248 6.36 4.50 5.15
CA ARG A 248 5.51 5.51 5.80
C ARG A 248 5.56 6.84 5.07
N THR A 249 6.76 7.27 4.69
CA THR A 249 6.97 8.50 3.92
C THR A 249 6.22 8.43 2.60
N LEU A 250 6.39 7.38 1.79
CA LEU A 250 5.70 7.28 0.49
C LEU A 250 4.18 7.23 0.61
N ILE A 251 3.68 6.57 1.65
CA ILE A 251 2.23 6.51 1.90
C ILE A 251 1.70 7.89 2.28
N LEU A 252 2.38 8.59 3.19
CA LEU A 252 1.98 9.93 3.62
C LEU A 252 2.06 10.94 2.47
N ASP A 253 3.12 10.85 1.68
CA ASP A 253 3.34 11.65 0.49
C ASP A 253 2.22 11.45 -0.56
N SER A 254 1.86 10.18 -0.82
CA SER A 254 0.71 9.85 -1.68
C SER A 254 -0.61 10.46 -1.16
N ILE A 255 -0.85 10.41 0.15
CA ILE A 255 -2.06 10.99 0.77
C ILE A 255 -2.02 12.51 0.68
N HIS A 256 -0.90 13.14 1.01
CA HIS A 256 -0.73 14.59 1.01
C HIS A 256 -0.95 15.17 -0.39
N HIS A 257 -0.23 14.64 -1.39
CA HIS A 257 -0.27 15.16 -2.75
C HIS A 257 -1.58 14.86 -3.48
N ARG A 258 -2.17 13.69 -3.25
CA ARG A 258 -3.32 13.24 -4.04
C ARG A 258 -4.66 13.44 -3.37
N LEU A 259 -4.70 13.42 -2.03
CA LEU A 259 -5.93 13.45 -1.25
C LEU A 259 -5.95 14.63 -0.27
N PRO A 260 -6.02 15.88 -0.75
CA PRO A 260 -6.00 17.06 0.10
C PRO A 260 -7.07 17.04 1.19
N MET A 261 -8.26 16.50 0.88
CA MET A 261 -9.34 16.36 1.87
C MET A 261 -8.98 15.39 3.00
N GLU A 262 -8.39 14.23 2.65
CA GLU A 262 -7.94 13.24 3.62
C GLU A 262 -6.81 13.79 4.49
N TRP A 263 -5.83 14.47 3.86
CA TRP A 263 -4.75 15.16 4.57
C TRP A 263 -5.28 16.23 5.52
N ASN A 264 -6.25 17.03 5.08
CA ASN A 264 -6.88 18.06 5.90
C ASN A 264 -7.59 17.48 7.15
N ILE A 265 -8.21 16.31 7.03
CA ILE A 265 -8.77 15.57 8.17
C ILE A 265 -7.64 15.16 9.13
N MET A 266 -6.57 14.54 8.61
CA MET A 266 -5.43 14.11 9.41
C MET A 266 -4.81 15.29 10.18
N ARG A 267 -4.52 16.41 9.50
CA ARG A 267 -3.97 17.63 10.12
C ARG A 267 -4.88 18.20 11.20
N THR A 268 -6.20 18.23 10.95
CA THR A 268 -7.18 18.70 11.94
C THR A 268 -7.14 17.89 13.24
N LEU A 269 -6.96 16.57 13.11
CA LEU A 269 -6.84 15.67 14.25
C LEU A 269 -5.50 15.82 14.96
N ILE A 270 -4.40 15.91 14.22
CA ILE A 270 -3.06 16.17 14.76
C ILE A 270 -3.04 17.45 15.59
N ASP A 271 -3.59 18.54 15.06
CA ASP A 271 -3.67 19.80 15.80
C ASP A 271 -4.55 19.68 17.05
N GLY A 272 -5.51 18.74 17.04
CA GLY A 272 -6.31 18.36 18.20
C GLY A 272 -5.50 17.74 19.34
N MET A 273 -4.39 17.08 19.01
CA MET A 273 -3.52 16.31 19.91
C MET A 273 -2.23 17.03 20.33
N ARG A 274 -1.90 18.21 19.76
CA ARG A 274 -0.68 18.98 20.11
C ARG A 274 -0.53 19.33 21.60
N GLY A 275 -1.64 19.33 22.36
CA GLY A 275 -1.65 19.60 23.80
C GLY A 275 -1.55 18.35 24.69
N GLY A 276 -1.13 17.21 24.13
CA GLY A 276 -1.05 15.93 24.83
C GLY A 276 -2.24 15.01 24.55
N ALA A 277 -2.36 13.93 25.32
CA ALA A 277 -3.36 12.90 25.13
C ALA A 277 -4.81 13.43 25.20
N VAL A 278 -5.64 13.04 24.23
CA VAL A 278 -7.04 13.50 24.12
C VAL A 278 -8.01 12.35 23.89
N GLY A 279 -9.20 12.48 24.47
CA GLY A 279 -10.33 11.56 24.24
C GLY A 279 -11.06 11.81 22.92
N ASN A 280 -11.90 10.85 22.54
CA ASN A 280 -12.69 10.90 21.31
C ASN A 280 -13.60 12.13 21.24
N GLU A 281 -14.19 12.55 22.37
CA GLU A 281 -15.14 13.66 22.43
C GLU A 281 -14.48 14.98 22.02
N ARG A 282 -13.22 15.19 22.41
CA ARG A 282 -12.46 16.38 22.05
C ARG A 282 -12.11 16.41 20.56
N LEU A 283 -11.77 15.25 19.99
CA LEU A 283 -11.52 15.10 18.56
C LEU A 283 -12.81 15.28 17.75
N ASP A 284 -13.92 14.70 18.19
CA ASP A 284 -15.25 14.87 17.57
C ASP A 284 -15.68 16.34 17.57
N ALA A 285 -15.50 17.05 18.69
CA ALA A 285 -15.79 18.49 18.78
C ALA A 285 -14.92 19.33 17.84
N ARG A 286 -13.70 18.89 17.54
CA ARG A 286 -12.81 19.58 16.59
C ARG A 286 -13.21 19.29 15.15
N MET A 287 -13.52 18.03 14.84
CA MET A 287 -14.06 17.63 13.54
C MET A 287 -15.36 18.37 13.24
N LYS A 288 -16.29 18.45 14.20
CA LYS A 288 -17.56 19.17 14.04
C LYS A 288 -17.38 20.65 13.73
N ARG A 289 -16.43 21.32 14.40
CA ARG A 289 -16.14 22.74 14.14
C ARG A 289 -15.62 23.00 12.72
N LYS A 290 -14.87 22.06 12.15
CA LYS A 290 -14.24 22.24 10.83
C LYS A 290 -15.07 21.70 9.67
N PHE A 291 -15.79 20.59 9.89
CA PHE A 291 -16.46 19.84 8.83
C PHE A 291 -17.96 19.62 9.09
N GLY A 292 -18.48 19.97 10.27
CA GLY A 292 -19.85 19.68 10.67
C GLY A 292 -20.92 20.63 10.11
N ASP A 293 -22.12 20.53 10.65
CA ASP A 293 -23.26 21.37 10.27
C ASP A 293 -22.93 22.87 10.32
N GLY A 294 -23.30 23.60 9.27
CA GLY A 294 -23.02 25.04 9.14
C GLY A 294 -21.61 25.40 8.64
N THR A 295 -20.79 24.40 8.31
CA THR A 295 -19.54 24.58 7.55
C THR A 295 -19.77 24.35 6.05
N THR A 296 -18.76 24.61 5.22
CA THR A 296 -18.80 24.30 3.77
C THR A 296 -19.02 22.81 3.47
N PHE A 297 -18.64 21.92 4.39
CA PHE A 297 -18.75 20.47 4.22
C PHE A 297 -20.07 19.91 4.71
N ASN A 298 -20.65 20.52 5.76
CA ASN A 298 -21.96 20.18 6.32
C ASN A 298 -22.13 18.67 6.63
N TRP A 299 -21.09 18.04 7.21
CA TRP A 299 -21.12 16.62 7.54
C TRP A 299 -21.90 16.35 8.82
N THR A 300 -22.73 15.30 8.77
CA THR A 300 -23.46 14.81 9.93
C THR A 300 -22.52 14.22 10.97
N ASN A 301 -22.98 14.14 12.22
CA ASN A 301 -22.22 13.52 13.32
C ASN A 301 -21.77 12.08 13.00
N SER A 302 -22.58 11.30 12.28
CA SER A 302 -22.22 9.92 11.91
C SER A 302 -21.05 9.88 10.93
N ILE A 303 -21.03 10.77 9.92
CA ILE A 303 -19.92 10.88 8.98
C ILE A 303 -18.66 11.32 9.71
N LEU A 304 -18.75 12.34 10.56
CA LEU A 304 -17.62 12.86 11.34
C LEU A 304 -16.96 11.76 12.19
N GLN A 305 -17.77 10.97 12.90
CA GLN A 305 -17.29 9.87 13.73
C GLN A 305 -16.60 8.78 12.88
N LEU A 306 -17.21 8.38 11.76
CA LEU A 306 -16.62 7.40 10.85
C LEU A 306 -15.28 7.87 10.29
N ARG A 307 -15.20 9.14 9.86
CA ARG A 307 -13.97 9.75 9.33
C ARG A 307 -12.88 9.85 10.39
N ARG A 308 -13.23 10.30 11.61
CA ARG A 308 -12.28 10.34 12.74
C ARG A 308 -11.72 8.96 13.04
N VAL A 309 -12.57 7.93 13.17
CA VAL A 309 -12.12 6.57 13.51
C VAL A 309 -11.18 6.03 12.44
N ALA A 310 -11.52 6.21 11.16
CA ALA A 310 -10.68 5.79 10.04
C ALA A 310 -9.33 6.50 10.04
N ALA A 311 -9.33 7.83 10.08
CA ALA A 311 -8.10 8.64 10.05
C ALA A 311 -7.20 8.34 11.27
N VAL A 312 -7.74 8.29 12.49
CA VAL A 312 -6.96 7.97 13.69
C VAL A 312 -6.35 6.57 13.62
N THR A 313 -7.07 5.59 13.05
CA THR A 313 -6.56 4.22 12.92
C THR A 313 -5.43 4.13 11.88
N ARG A 314 -5.56 4.83 10.74
CA ARG A 314 -4.52 4.91 9.72
C ARG A 314 -3.31 5.71 10.19
N MET A 315 -3.49 6.85 10.84
CA MET A 315 -2.41 7.62 11.46
C MET A 315 -1.65 6.81 12.50
N SER A 316 -2.34 5.96 13.26
CA SER A 316 -1.70 5.08 14.22
C SER A 316 -0.85 3.99 13.56
N GLU A 317 -1.33 3.44 12.44
CA GLU A 317 -0.58 2.48 11.64
C GLU A 317 0.66 3.10 10.96
N LEU A 318 0.56 4.38 10.57
CA LEU A 318 1.65 5.16 9.99
C LEU A 318 2.60 5.75 11.05
N GLY A 319 2.39 5.44 12.33
CA GLY A 319 3.26 5.87 13.41
C GLY A 319 3.16 7.35 13.78
N LEU A 320 2.08 8.05 13.38
CA LEU A 320 1.83 9.46 13.74
C LEU A 320 1.06 9.60 15.05
N VAL A 321 0.27 8.58 15.42
CA VAL A 321 -0.62 8.62 16.59
C VAL A 321 -0.47 7.36 17.43
N ILE A 322 -0.27 7.55 18.73
CA ILE A 322 -0.30 6.48 19.71
C ILE A 322 -1.70 6.44 20.33
N ARG A 323 -2.28 5.25 20.44
CA ARG A 323 -3.59 5.03 21.06
C ARG A 323 -3.43 4.23 22.34
N ARG A 324 -3.88 4.79 23.45
CA ARG A 324 -3.85 4.13 24.76
C ARG A 324 -5.27 3.94 25.28
N ARG A 325 -5.46 2.88 26.06
CA ARG A 325 -6.70 2.71 26.84
C ARG A 325 -6.47 3.23 28.25
N ASP A 326 -7.38 4.08 28.68
CA ASP A 326 -7.46 4.57 30.05
C ASP A 326 -8.82 4.14 30.62
N GLY A 327 -8.82 2.95 31.24
CA GLY A 327 -10.04 2.26 31.67
C GLY A 327 -11.00 2.00 30.51
N ARG A 328 -12.18 2.65 30.55
CA ARG A 328 -13.20 2.56 29.48
C ARG A 328 -12.97 3.55 28.34
N LYS A 329 -12.07 4.54 28.53
CA LYS A 329 -11.80 5.58 27.55
C LYS A 329 -10.63 5.16 26.65
N THR A 330 -10.67 5.66 25.42
CA THR A 330 -9.52 5.59 24.51
C THR A 330 -8.94 6.99 24.39
N LEU A 331 -7.66 7.12 24.69
CA LEU A 331 -6.89 8.33 24.51
C LEU A 331 -6.03 8.19 23.25
N SER A 332 -5.91 9.29 22.51
CA SER A 332 -5.01 9.40 21.36
C SER A 332 -4.03 10.53 21.62
N GLU A 333 -2.76 10.30 21.33
CA GLU A 333 -1.67 11.28 21.47
C GLU A 333 -0.76 11.19 20.24
N LEU A 334 -0.01 12.26 19.97
CA LEU A 334 0.98 12.24 18.90
C LEU A 334 2.16 11.34 19.31
N SER A 335 2.75 10.64 18.34
CA SER A 335 4.08 10.07 18.53
C SER A 335 5.13 11.18 18.61
N GLU A 336 6.29 10.87 19.18
CA GLU A 336 7.38 11.83 19.37
C GLU A 336 7.82 12.47 18.04
N ASP A 337 7.92 11.66 16.99
CA ASP A 337 8.36 12.11 15.66
C ASP A 337 7.23 12.64 14.77
N ALA A 338 5.97 12.64 15.23
CA ALA A 338 4.82 12.95 14.38
C ALA A 338 4.95 14.33 13.70
N ILE A 339 5.39 15.34 14.45
CA ILE A 339 5.53 16.71 13.92
C ILE A 339 6.63 16.77 12.86
N ASN A 340 7.79 16.18 13.13
CA ASN A 340 8.91 16.13 12.18
C ASN A 340 8.51 15.44 10.88
N ILE A 341 7.81 14.30 10.98
CA ILE A 341 7.31 13.56 9.81
C ILE A 341 6.36 14.42 8.98
N ILE A 342 5.46 15.16 9.63
CA ILE A 342 4.49 16.02 8.93
C ILE A 342 5.18 17.20 8.28
N GLU A 343 6.04 17.91 8.99
CA GLU A 343 6.78 19.04 8.46
C GLU A 343 7.55 18.61 7.21
N PHE A 344 8.29 17.50 7.31
CA PHE A 344 9.00 16.91 6.19
C PHE A 344 8.08 16.52 5.00
N THR A 345 6.87 16.02 5.27
CA THR A 345 5.89 15.69 4.22
C THR A 345 5.31 16.93 3.55
N GLU A 346 5.11 18.03 4.30
CA GLU A 346 4.45 19.26 3.82
C GLU A 346 5.42 20.23 3.13
N SER A 347 6.64 20.37 3.64
CA SER A 347 7.62 21.28 3.07
C SER A 347 8.14 20.82 1.71
N GLY A 348 7.99 19.52 1.42
CA GLY A 348 8.94 18.86 0.55
C GLY A 348 10.36 18.96 1.16
N PRO A 349 11.29 18.14 0.72
CA PRO A 349 12.69 18.33 0.98
C PRO A 349 13.15 19.58 0.18
N GLU A 350 13.57 20.62 0.91
CA GLU A 350 14.26 21.78 0.34
C GLU A 350 15.50 21.39 -0.49
#